data_AF-C7N797-F1
#
_entry.id   AF-C7N797-F1
#
_cell.length_a   1.000
_cell.length_b   1.000
_cell.length_c   1.000
_cell.angle_alpha   90.00
_cell.angle_beta   90.00
_cell.angle_gamma   90.00
#
_symmetry.space_group_name_H-M   'P 1'
#
loop_
_entity.id
_entity.type
_entity.pdbx_description
1 polymer ?
#
loop_
_entity_poly.entity_id
_entity_poly.type
_entity_poly.pdbx_seq_one_letter_code
_entity_poly.pdbx_strand_id
1 'polypeptide(L)' 'MSSSYSELKELSDEELIARHDNHARTTSVGVSYYLDELARRESGRINESMLKCTKWITAMTTVMLGATIANVILAIVR' A
#
# COMPACT_ATOMS: atom_id res chain seq x y z
N MET A 1 27.86 9.74 10.20
CA MET A 1 27.98 8.41 9.56
C MET A 1 26.66 8.13 8.89
N SER A 2 26.67 7.79 7.60
CA SER A 2 25.48 7.40 6.84
C SER A 2 24.99 6.06 7.40
N SER A 3 23.79 6.00 7.96
CA SER A 3 23.14 4.72 8.32
C SER A 3 23.09 3.82 7.09
N SER A 4 23.31 2.51 7.27
CA SER A 4 23.26 1.56 6.15
C SER A 4 21.80 1.24 5.80
N TYR A 5 21.49 1.04 4.51
CA TYR A 5 20.14 0.72 4.02
C TYR A 5 19.48 -0.46 4.78
N SER A 6 20.29 -1.42 5.23
CA SER A 6 19.87 -2.54 6.07
C SER A 6 19.29 -2.11 7.42
N GLU A 7 19.94 -1.17 8.11
CA GLU A 7 19.49 -0.68 9.42
C GLU A 7 18.15 0.03 9.33
N LEU A 8 17.86 0.68 8.20
CA LEU A 8 16.59 1.37 7.98
C LEU A 8 15.39 0.46 7.81
N LYS A 9 15.65 -0.70 7.21
CA LYS A 9 14.60 -1.68 6.97
C LYS A 9 14.13 -2.31 8.27
N GLU A 10 15.00 -2.35 9.28
CA GLU A 10 14.71 -2.90 10.60
C GLU A 10 14.01 -1.91 11.53
N LEU A 11 14.10 -0.60 11.26
CA LEU A 11 13.45 0.44 12.06
C LEU A 11 11.94 0.49 11.85
N SER A 12 11.22 0.79 12.93
CA SER A 12 9.81 1.13 12.85
C SER A 12 9.60 2.49 12.17
N ASP A 13 8.41 2.73 11.63
CA ASP A 13 8.05 4.02 11.02
C ASP A 13 8.23 5.19 12.03
N GLU A 14 7.89 4.96 13.30
CA GLU A 14 8.05 5.94 14.38
C GLU A 14 9.52 6.23 14.70
N GLU A 15 10.38 5.21 14.67
CA GLU A 15 11.81 5.38 14.87
C GLU A 15 12.49 6.08 13.68
N LEU A 16 12.04 5.80 12.46
CA LEU A 16 12.45 6.51 11.24
C LEU A 16 12.13 8.01 11.35
N ILE A 17 10.92 8.36 11.80
CA ILE A 17 10.49 9.76 12.00
C ILE A 17 11.32 10.42 13.12
N ALA A 18 11.50 9.74 14.25
CA ALA A 18 12.28 10.29 15.37
C ALA A 18 13.75 10.56 14.99
N ARG A 19 14.37 9.67 14.20
CA ARG A 19 15.74 9.86 13.70
C ARG A 19 15.82 10.96 12.64
N HIS A 20 14.84 11.03 11.74
CA HIS A 20 14.71 12.13 10.80
C HIS A 20 14.65 13.47 11.53
N ASP A 21 13.75 13.63 12.50
CA ASP A 21 13.55 14.90 13.20
C ASP A 21 14.77 15.33 14.03
N ASN A 22 15.50 14.37 14.58
CA ASN A 22 16.73 14.63 15.31
C ASN A 22 17.87 15.07 14.37
N HIS A 23 18.01 14.40 13.23
CA HIS A 23 19.04 14.73 12.24
C HIS A 23 18.72 16.00 11.45
N ALA A 24 17.46 16.26 11.12
CA ALA A 24 17.01 17.49 10.44
C ALA A 24 17.30 18.75 11.27
N ARG A 25 17.28 18.65 12.60
CA ARG A 25 17.63 19.76 13.51
C ARG A 25 19.12 20.12 13.49
N THR A 26 19.99 19.19 13.12
CA THR A 26 21.45 19.34 13.24
C THR A 26 22.18 19.36 11.90
N THR A 27 21.59 18.77 10.85
CA THR A 27 22.18 18.64 9.52
C THR A 27 21.08 18.56 8.46
N SER A 28 21.05 19.49 7.50
CA SER A 28 20.05 19.48 6.42
C SER A 28 20.39 18.51 5.28
N VAL A 29 21.65 18.08 5.15
CA VAL A 29 22.11 17.25 4.03
C VAL A 29 21.96 15.77 4.38
N GLY A 30 21.25 15.02 3.55
CA GLY A 30 21.14 13.56 3.67
C GLY A 30 20.00 13.03 4.56
N VAL A 31 19.07 13.88 5.01
CA VAL A 31 17.90 13.46 5.81
C VAL A 31 16.72 13.02 4.95
N SER A 32 16.71 13.38 3.66
CA SER A 32 15.63 13.06 2.72
C SER A 32 15.39 11.55 2.56
N TYR A 33 16.43 10.75 2.73
CA TYR A 33 16.33 9.30 2.52
C TYR A 33 15.41 8.62 3.56
N TYR A 34 15.24 9.19 4.76
CA TYR A 34 14.26 8.71 5.75
C TYR A 34 12.82 8.89 5.24
N LEU A 35 12.55 10.02 4.59
CA LEU A 35 11.25 10.31 4.00
C LEU A 35 10.99 9.44 2.76
N ASP A 36 12.01 9.21 1.95
CA ASP A 36 11.92 8.32 0.77
C ASP A 36 11.56 6.88 1.18
N GLU A 37 12.14 6.37 2.28
CA GLU A 37 11.80 5.04 2.80
C GLU A 37 10.38 4.99 3.38
N LEU A 38 9.94 6.03 4.09
CA LEU A 38 8.56 6.12 4.59
C LEU A 38 7.55 6.15 3.42
N ALA A 39 7.82 6.96 2.40
CA ALA A 39 7.00 7.05 1.20
C ALA A 39 6.93 5.72 0.43
N ARG A 40 8.03 4.96 0.40
CA ARG A 40 8.07 3.61 -0.17
C ARG A 40 7.17 2.65 0.60
N ARG A 41 7.23 2.66 1.94
CA ARG A 41 6.39 1.82 2.82
C ARG A 41 4.91 2.17 2.67
N GLU A 42 4.58 3.44 2.66
CA GLU A 42 3.21 3.92 2.46
C GLU A 42 2.66 3.51 1.09
N SER A 43 3.45 3.68 0.02
CA SER A 43 3.10 3.22 -1.32
C SER A 43 2.83 1.70 -1.36
N GLY A 44 3.63 0.91 -0.63
CA GLY A 44 3.41 -0.53 -0.46
C GLY A 44 2.06 -0.85 0.19
N ARG A 45 1.73 -0.19 1.31
CA ARG A 45 0.45 -0.36 2.03
C ARG A 45 -0.75 0.03 1.18
N ILE A 46 -0.63 1.14 0.43
CA ILE A 46 -1.67 1.59 -0.50
C ILE A 46 -1.89 0.54 -1.59
N ASN A 47 -0.82 0.01 -2.17
CA ASN A 47 -0.91 -1.01 -3.21
C ASN A 47 -1.56 -2.31 -2.70
N GLU A 48 -1.21 -2.77 -1.49
CA GLU A 48 -1.86 -3.93 -0.87
C GLU A 48 -3.37 -3.71 -0.66
N SER A 49 -3.74 -2.51 -0.22
CA SER A 49 -5.14 -2.14 -0.02
C SER A 49 -5.90 -2.08 -1.35
N MET A 50 -5.27 -1.53 -2.40
CA MET A 50 -5.80 -1.55 -3.75
C MET A 50 -5.99 -2.98 -4.27
N LEU A 51 -5.01 -3.86 -4.10
CA LEU A 51 -5.11 -5.27 -4.51
C LEU A 51 -6.28 -5.98 -3.81
N LYS A 52 -6.50 -5.74 -2.52
CA LYS A 52 -7.67 -6.26 -1.79
C LYS A 52 -8.97 -5.72 -2.39
N CYS A 53 -9.03 -4.42 -2.66
CA CYS A 53 -10.20 -3.79 -3.29
C CYS A 53 -10.49 -4.38 -4.68
N THR A 54 -9.48 -4.49 -5.55
CA THR A 54 -9.61 -5.09 -6.89
C THR A 54 -10.11 -6.53 -6.82
N LYS A 55 -9.65 -7.33 -5.85
CA LYS A 55 -10.15 -8.69 -5.64
C LYS A 55 -11.64 -8.70 -5.28
N TRP A 56 -12.08 -7.81 -4.39
CA TRP A 56 -13.49 -7.67 -4.03
C TRP A 56 -14.36 -7.22 -5.21
N ILE A 57 -13.89 -6.24 -5.98
CA ILE A 57 -14.58 -5.79 -7.20
C ILE A 57 -14.73 -6.95 -8.18
N THR A 58 -13.65 -7.71 -8.43
CA THR A 58 -13.67 -8.87 -9.32
C THR A 58 -14.67 -9.93 -8.86
N ALA A 59 -14.73 -10.20 -7.55
CA ALA A 59 -15.70 -11.12 -6.97
C ALA A 59 -17.14 -10.62 -7.18
N MET A 60 -17.42 -9.34 -6.91
CA MET A 60 -18.73 -8.74 -7.13
C MET A 60 -19.16 -8.80 -8.60
N THR A 61 -18.26 -8.45 -9.53
CA THR A 61 -18.53 -8.53 -10.98
C THR A 61 -18.82 -9.97 -11.41
N THR A 62 -18.10 -10.94 -10.88
CA THR A 62 -18.33 -12.37 -11.18
C THR A 62 -19.71 -12.82 -10.69
N VAL A 63 -20.10 -12.42 -9.48
CA VAL A 63 -21.44 -12.71 -8.94
C VAL A 63 -22.53 -12.05 -9.78
N MET A 64 -22.36 -10.78 -10.14
CA MET A 64 -23.31 -10.04 -10.98
C MET A 64 -23.46 -10.66 -12.37
N LEU A 65 -22.35 -11.12 -12.96
CA LEU A 65 -22.37 -11.84 -14.24
C LEU A 65 -23.16 -13.15 -14.12
N GLY A 66 -22.90 -13.95 -13.08
CA GLY A 66 -23.63 -15.19 -12.82
C GLY A 66 -25.14 -14.95 -12.62
N ALA A 67 -25.50 -13.92 -11.87
CA ALA A 67 -26.89 -13.52 -11.68
C ALA A 67 -27.55 -13.06 -13.00
N THR A 68 -26.81 -12.34 -13.83
CA THR A 68 -27.30 -11.88 -15.14
C THR A 68 -27.55 -13.07 -16.07
N ILE A 69 -26.62 -14.03 -16.15
CA ILE A 69 -26.79 -15.26 -16.94
C ILE A 69 -28.00 -16.06 -16.44
N ALA A 70 -28.12 -16.26 -15.13
CA ALA A 70 -29.25 -16.97 -14.53
C ALA A 70 -30.59 -16.28 -14.86
N ASN A 71 -30.63 -14.96 -14.79
CA ASN A 71 -31.81 -14.17 -15.12
C ASN A 71 -32.19 -14.31 -16.60
N VAL A 72 -31.22 -14.29 -17.52
CA VAL A 72 -31.45 -14.51 -18.96
C VAL A 72 -31.99 -15.91 -19.22
N ILE A 73 -31.40 -16.95 -18.61
CA ILE A 73 -31.87 -18.33 -18.75
C ILE A 73 -33.31 -18.45 -18.24
N LEU A 74 -33.59 -17.90 -17.07
CA LEU A 74 -34.93 -17.93 -16.48
C LEU A 74 -35.96 -17.19 -17.34
N ALA A 75 -35.58 -16.09 -17.98
CA ALA A 75 -36.44 -15.34 -18.90
C ALA A 75 -36.72 -16.07 -20.23
N ILE A 76 -35.83 -16.96 -20.67
CA ILE A 76 -36.02 -17.77 -21.90
C ILE A 76 -36.83 -19.05 -21.62
N VAL A 77 -36.61 -19.66 -20.45
CA VAL A 77 -37.28 -20.92 -20.05
C VAL A 77 -38.71 -20.66 -19.56
N ARG A 78 -39.00 -19.47 -19.05
CA ARG A 78 -40.33 -19.04 -18.60
C ARG A 78 -41.15 -18.46 -19.75
#